data_AF-A0A8H6LRJ9-F1
#
_entry.id   AF-A0A8H6LRJ9-F1
#
_cell.length_a   1.000
_cell.length_b   1.000
_cell.length_c   1.000
_cell.angle_alpha   90.00
_cell.angle_beta   90.00
_cell.angle_gamma   90.00
#
_symmetry.space_group_name_H-M   'P 1'
#
loop_
_entity.id
_entity.type
_entity.pdbx_description
1 polymer ?
#
loop_
_entity_poly.entity_id
_entity_poly.type
_entity_poly.pdbx_seq_one_letter_code
_entity_poly.pdbx_strand_id
1 'polypeptide(L)'
;PEEHEIPPSLVDHVETTQIFIRHIREATLDNGKLDQKTIHHLRDPQVPDLNFADTDVRLCMDIYIAACRSSEEVYRGVRRAIQFHFPETEPLSLEAIRKAVAEIAGVRPILDDICVNSCHAFVGDWADESQCKKCGADRWLTTTRGKRIPQKQMTTIPLGPQLAAL
;
A
#
# COMPACT_ATOMS: atom_id res chain seq x y z
N PRO A 1 -37.62 1.42 3.35
CA PRO A 1 -37.75 0.62 4.60
C PRO A 1 -36.70 1.12 5.60
N GLU A 2 -37.14 1.67 6.73
CA GLU A 2 -36.22 2.01 7.82
C GLU A 2 -35.49 0.72 8.24
N GLU A 3 -34.18 0.66 8.00
CA GLU A 3 -33.36 -0.43 8.54
C GLU A 3 -33.44 -0.33 10.06
N HIS A 4 -34.18 -1.24 10.69
CA HIS A 4 -34.15 -1.40 12.13
C HIS A 4 -32.72 -1.77 12.54
N GLU A 5 -32.06 -0.91 13.33
CA GLU A 5 -30.74 -1.23 13.87
C GLU A 5 -30.84 -2.49 14.72
N ILE A 6 -30.14 -3.55 14.26
CA ILE A 6 -30.04 -4.80 15.00
C ILE A 6 -29.11 -4.54 16.19
N PRO A 7 -29.53 -4.82 17.43
CA PRO A 7 -28.68 -4.61 18.59
C PRO A 7 -27.41 -5.48 18.52
N PRO A 8 -26.32 -5.07 19.18
CA PRO A 8 -25.12 -5.89 19.30
C PRO A 8 -25.44 -7.26 19.90
N SER A 9 -24.89 -8.31 19.31
CA SER A 9 -25.00 -9.67 19.80
C SER A 9 -24.19 -9.85 21.09
N LEU A 10 -24.67 -10.67 22.00
CA LEU A 10 -23.89 -11.10 23.19
C LEU A 10 -22.90 -12.23 22.89
N VAL A 11 -22.88 -12.71 21.64
CA VAL A 11 -21.96 -13.75 21.18
C VAL A 11 -20.80 -13.07 20.44
N ASP A 12 -19.59 -13.11 21.03
CA ASP A 12 -18.41 -12.34 20.61
C ASP A 12 -18.13 -12.35 19.10
N HIS A 13 -18.18 -13.52 18.45
CA HIS A 13 -17.88 -13.62 17.02
C HIS A 13 -18.99 -13.05 16.13
N VAL A 14 -20.23 -13.07 16.61
CA VAL A 14 -21.37 -12.45 15.92
C VAL A 14 -21.32 -10.94 16.09
N GLU A 15 -21.02 -10.45 17.30
CA GLU A 15 -20.82 -9.03 17.57
C GLU A 15 -19.70 -8.45 16.69
N THR A 16 -18.55 -9.12 16.67
CA THR A 16 -17.43 -8.81 15.78
C THR A 16 -17.90 -8.68 14.32
N THR A 17 -18.72 -9.63 13.86
CA THR A 17 -19.23 -9.61 12.49
C THR A 17 -20.14 -8.41 12.25
N GLN A 18 -21.03 -8.07 13.18
CA GLN A 18 -21.90 -6.90 13.09
C GLN A 18 -21.09 -5.60 13.03
N ILE A 19 -20.04 -5.49 13.85
CA ILE A 19 -19.10 -4.35 13.84
C ILE A 19 -18.47 -4.17 12.46
N PHE A 20 -17.92 -5.23 11.87
CA PHE A 20 -17.30 -5.13 10.54
C PHE A 20 -18.30 -4.88 9.42
N ILE A 21 -19.53 -5.40 9.52
CA ILE A 21 -20.61 -5.06 8.59
C ILE A 21 -20.90 -3.55 8.63
N ARG A 22 -20.96 -2.95 9.82
CA ARG A 22 -21.15 -1.50 9.98
C ARG A 22 -19.99 -0.72 9.34
N HIS A 23 -18.75 -1.09 9.63
CA HIS A 23 -17.56 -0.48 9.01
C HIS A 23 -17.61 -0.52 7.48
N ILE A 24 -18.05 -1.62 6.88
CA ILE A 24 -18.18 -1.74 5.42
C ILE A 24 -19.30 -0.83 4.89
N ARG A 25 -20.44 -0.77 5.58
CA ARG A 25 -21.58 0.09 5.19
C ARG A 25 -21.26 1.58 5.26
N GLU A 26 -20.46 1.97 6.25
CA GLU A 26 -20.04 3.35 6.49
C GLU A 26 -18.74 3.71 5.74
N ALA A 27 -18.17 2.78 4.98
CA ALA A 27 -16.92 3.00 4.26
C ALA A 27 -17.08 4.13 3.21
N THR A 28 -16.17 5.09 3.27
CA THR A 28 -16.05 6.20 2.33
C THR A 28 -14.60 6.34 1.87
N LEU A 29 -14.33 7.22 0.91
CA LEU A 29 -12.95 7.51 0.52
C LEU A 29 -12.16 8.21 1.65
N ASP A 30 -12.84 8.96 2.52
CA ASP A 30 -12.19 9.83 3.53
C ASP A 30 -11.93 9.15 4.88
N ASN A 31 -12.59 8.02 5.18
CA ASN A 31 -12.39 7.28 6.43
C ASN A 31 -11.49 6.04 6.25
N GLY A 32 -10.70 5.99 5.18
CA GLY A 32 -9.75 4.93 4.88
C GLY A 32 -8.29 5.29 5.13
N LYS A 33 -7.37 4.47 4.60
CA LYS A 33 -5.91 4.66 4.67
C LYS A 33 -5.31 5.30 3.40
N LEU A 34 -6.15 5.71 2.45
CA LEU A 34 -5.68 6.40 1.25
C LEU A 34 -5.17 7.79 1.61
N ASP A 35 -4.06 8.20 1.02
CA ASP A 35 -3.56 9.55 1.22
C ASP A 35 -4.40 10.58 0.45
N GLN A 36 -4.37 11.83 0.91
CA GLN A 36 -5.21 12.91 0.36
C GLN A 36 -5.01 13.15 -1.14
N LYS A 37 -3.79 12.93 -1.67
CA LYS A 37 -3.50 13.10 -3.10
C LYS A 37 -4.20 12.00 -3.90
N THR A 38 -4.15 10.76 -3.42
CA THR A 38 -4.88 9.64 -4.04
C THR A 38 -6.39 9.86 -4.00
N ILE A 39 -6.94 10.33 -2.87
CA ILE A 39 -8.37 10.67 -2.76
C ILE A 39 -8.77 11.78 -3.75
N HIS A 40 -7.95 12.83 -3.86
CA HIS A 40 -8.18 13.90 -4.83
C HIS A 40 -8.21 13.36 -6.26
N HIS A 41 -7.22 12.55 -6.65
CA HIS A 41 -7.15 11.95 -7.98
C HIS A 41 -8.33 11.01 -8.27
N LEU A 42 -8.88 10.33 -7.24
CA LEU A 42 -10.07 9.49 -7.40
C LEU A 42 -11.35 10.30 -7.63
N ARG A 43 -11.44 11.50 -7.04
CA ARG A 43 -12.60 12.40 -7.18
C ARG A 43 -12.58 13.18 -8.48
N ASP A 44 -11.39 13.54 -8.93
CA ASP A 44 -11.15 14.29 -10.16
C ASP A 44 -9.96 13.66 -10.91
N PRO A 45 -10.23 12.62 -11.72
CA PRO A 45 -9.20 11.94 -12.51
C PRO A 45 -8.54 12.90 -13.49
N GLN A 46 -7.27 13.19 -13.25
CA GLN A 46 -6.44 13.95 -14.18
C GLN A 46 -5.68 12.97 -15.05
N VAL A 47 -5.61 13.25 -16.36
CA VAL A 47 -4.66 12.56 -17.24
C VAL A 47 -3.26 12.98 -16.78
N PRO A 48 -2.39 12.04 -16.39
CA PRO A 48 -1.03 12.40 -15.99
C PRO A 48 -0.32 13.09 -17.14
N ASP A 49 0.38 14.19 -16.86
CA ASP A 49 1.31 14.77 -17.82
C ASP A 49 2.51 13.82 -17.95
N LEU A 50 2.42 12.91 -18.93
CA LEU A 50 3.46 11.94 -19.27
C LEU A 50 4.55 12.56 -20.13
N ASN A 51 4.90 13.83 -19.89
CA ASN A 51 6.03 14.45 -20.57
C ASN A 51 7.35 13.92 -20.00
N PHE A 52 7.78 12.76 -20.51
CA PHE A 52 9.10 12.17 -20.25
C PHE A 52 10.21 12.89 -21.04
N ALA A 53 10.23 14.24 -21.02
CA ALA A 53 11.30 15.00 -21.65
C ALA A 53 12.68 14.65 -21.06
N ASP A 54 12.70 14.22 -19.80
CA ASP A 54 13.89 13.70 -19.15
C ASP A 54 14.21 12.27 -19.63
N THR A 55 15.27 12.16 -20.41
CA THR A 55 15.74 10.90 -21.01
C THR A 55 16.25 9.92 -19.95
N ASP A 56 16.80 10.40 -18.83
CA ASP A 56 17.33 9.57 -17.76
C ASP A 56 16.19 8.95 -16.94
N VAL A 57 15.12 9.71 -16.70
CA VAL A 57 13.89 9.19 -16.09
C VAL A 57 13.28 8.10 -16.95
N ARG A 58 13.22 8.31 -18.28
CA ARG A 58 12.69 7.31 -19.22
C ARG A 58 13.52 6.03 -19.21
N LEU A 59 14.85 6.14 -19.26
CA LEU A 59 15.78 5.03 -19.15
C LEU A 59 15.56 4.23 -17.86
N CYS A 60 15.51 4.92 -16.72
CA CYS A 60 15.26 4.29 -15.42
C CYS A 60 13.91 3.57 -15.35
N MET A 61 12.87 4.13 -15.97
CA MET A 61 11.55 3.51 -16.02
C MET A 61 11.55 2.22 -16.84
N ASP A 62 12.19 2.22 -18.01
CA ASP A 62 12.31 1.03 -18.86
C ASP A 62 13.09 -0.09 -18.14
N ILE A 63 14.19 0.26 -17.46
CA ILE A 63 14.96 -0.69 -16.64
C ILE A 63 14.11 -1.21 -15.47
N TYR A 64 13.37 -0.35 -14.78
CA TYR A 64 12.51 -0.73 -13.67
C TYR A 64 11.42 -1.73 -14.09
N ILE A 65 10.78 -1.48 -15.23
CA ILE A 65 9.76 -2.38 -15.80
C ILE A 65 10.39 -3.70 -16.22
N ALA A 66 11.54 -3.67 -16.92
CA ALA A 66 12.26 -4.88 -17.32
C ALA A 66 12.70 -5.73 -16.13
N ALA A 67 13.11 -5.09 -15.03
CA ALA A 67 13.53 -5.74 -13.80
C ALA A 67 12.38 -6.08 -12.83
N CYS A 68 11.10 -5.92 -13.23
CA CYS A 68 9.97 -6.01 -12.29
C CYS A 68 9.82 -7.37 -11.59
N ARG A 69 10.38 -8.46 -12.17
CA ARG A 69 10.38 -9.81 -11.60
C ARG A 69 11.71 -10.20 -10.95
N SER A 70 12.65 -9.28 -10.89
CA SER A 70 14.00 -9.50 -10.36
C SER A 70 14.13 -8.96 -8.94
N SER A 71 15.26 -9.25 -8.29
CA SER A 71 15.55 -8.65 -6.98
C SER A 71 15.86 -7.16 -7.12
N GLU A 72 15.64 -6.40 -6.05
CA GLU A 72 16.02 -4.97 -5.97
C GLU A 72 17.51 -4.73 -6.31
N GLU A 73 18.36 -5.71 -6.01
CA GLU A 73 19.78 -5.69 -6.31
C GLU A 73 20.09 -5.66 -7.80
N VAL A 74 19.21 -6.22 -8.66
CA VAL A 74 19.39 -6.13 -10.12
C VAL A 74 19.28 -4.68 -10.58
N TYR A 75 18.24 -3.96 -10.16
CA TYR A 75 18.09 -2.53 -10.49
C TYR A 75 19.28 -1.71 -9.96
N ARG A 76 19.68 -1.92 -8.70
CA ARG A 76 20.83 -1.23 -8.09
C ARG A 76 22.15 -1.57 -8.81
N GLY A 77 22.32 -2.79 -9.30
CA GLY A 77 23.45 -3.22 -10.10
C GLY A 77 23.51 -2.51 -11.46
N VAL A 78 22.40 -2.51 -12.19
CA VAL A 78 22.28 -1.82 -13.49
C VAL A 78 22.54 -0.32 -13.34
N ARG A 79 21.94 0.32 -12.32
CA ARG A 79 22.18 1.73 -12.01
C ARG A 79 23.67 2.03 -11.81
N ARG A 80 24.38 1.19 -11.03
CA ARG A 80 25.83 1.36 -10.79
C ARG A 80 26.64 1.21 -12.09
N ALA A 81 26.29 0.26 -12.93
CA ALA A 81 26.97 0.05 -14.22
C ALA A 81 26.79 1.26 -15.15
N ILE A 82 25.57 1.81 -15.23
CA ILE A 82 25.28 3.01 -16.01
C ILE A 82 26.11 4.19 -15.51
N GLN A 83 26.06 4.48 -14.20
CA GLN A 83 26.83 5.58 -13.61
C GLN A 83 28.34 5.45 -13.84
N PHE A 84 28.87 4.22 -13.85
CA PHE A 84 30.29 3.96 -14.05
C PHE A 84 30.74 4.17 -15.50
N HIS A 85 29.92 3.74 -16.46
CA HIS A 85 30.27 3.81 -17.88
C HIS A 85 29.80 5.11 -18.57
N PHE A 86 28.80 5.78 -18.02
CA PHE A 86 28.21 7.03 -18.51
C PHE A 86 28.09 8.03 -17.34
N PRO A 87 29.20 8.68 -16.93
CA PRO A 87 29.23 9.56 -15.76
C PRO A 87 28.31 10.78 -15.86
N GLU A 88 27.96 11.19 -17.08
CA GLU A 88 27.03 12.28 -17.39
C GLU A 88 25.55 11.93 -17.14
N THR A 89 25.22 10.65 -17.06
CA THR A 89 23.87 10.17 -16.74
C THR A 89 23.68 10.16 -15.22
N GLU A 90 22.54 10.66 -14.74
CA GLU A 90 22.16 10.63 -13.33
C GLU A 90 20.98 9.69 -13.10
N PRO A 91 21.17 8.35 -13.20
CA PRO A 91 20.07 7.41 -13.08
C PRO A 91 19.43 7.46 -11.68
N LEU A 92 18.11 7.51 -11.65
CA LEU A 92 17.31 7.51 -10.43
C LEU A 92 17.60 6.29 -9.54
N SER A 93 17.60 6.50 -8.24
CA SER A 93 17.60 5.39 -7.27
C SER A 93 16.33 4.54 -7.40
N LEU A 94 16.36 3.33 -6.83
CA LEU A 94 15.18 2.44 -6.84
C LEU A 94 13.99 3.10 -6.12
N GLU A 95 14.26 3.81 -5.04
CA GLU A 95 13.26 4.51 -4.24
C GLU A 95 12.68 5.71 -5.03
N ALA A 96 13.53 6.45 -5.74
CA ALA A 96 13.12 7.58 -6.56
C ALA A 96 12.27 7.13 -7.76
N ILE A 97 12.66 6.09 -8.50
CA ILE A 97 11.86 5.59 -9.61
C ILE A 97 10.54 4.97 -9.13
N ARG A 98 10.51 4.28 -7.98
CA ARG A 98 9.26 3.78 -7.37
C ARG A 98 8.30 4.92 -7.04
N LYS A 99 8.82 6.01 -6.48
CA LYS A 99 8.03 7.21 -6.20
C LYS A 99 7.49 7.82 -7.49
N ALA A 100 8.33 7.98 -8.52
CA ALA A 100 7.91 8.49 -9.82
C ALA A 100 6.82 7.62 -10.45
N VAL A 101 6.99 6.29 -10.48
CA VAL A 101 5.97 5.36 -10.99
C VAL A 101 4.67 5.47 -10.21
N ALA A 102 4.71 5.55 -8.87
CA ALA A 102 3.51 5.70 -8.06
C ALA A 102 2.81 7.05 -8.28
N GLU A 103 3.56 8.12 -8.56
CA GLU A 103 3.00 9.43 -8.89
C GLU A 103 2.38 9.46 -10.29
N ILE A 104 3.03 8.83 -11.27
CA ILE A 104 2.55 8.73 -12.65
C ILE A 104 1.31 7.84 -12.73
N ALA A 105 1.36 6.64 -12.14
CA ALA A 105 0.26 5.70 -12.18
C ALA A 105 -0.91 6.13 -11.30
N GLY A 106 -0.67 6.99 -10.29
CA GLY A 106 -1.66 7.31 -9.26
C GLY A 106 -2.03 6.11 -8.37
N VAL A 107 -1.38 4.96 -8.54
CA VAL A 107 -1.64 3.73 -7.78
C VAL A 107 -0.67 3.66 -6.61
N ARG A 108 -1.22 3.69 -5.38
CA ARG A 108 -0.45 3.49 -4.15
C ARG A 108 -0.97 2.29 -3.37
N PRO A 109 -0.10 1.37 -2.94
CA PRO A 109 -0.51 0.23 -2.12
C PRO A 109 -0.97 0.72 -0.74
N ILE A 110 -2.01 0.08 -0.21
CA ILE A 110 -2.39 0.16 1.20
C ILE A 110 -1.76 -1.04 1.91
N LEU A 111 -1.08 -0.77 3.03
CA LEU A 111 -0.49 -1.80 3.87
C LEU A 111 -1.31 -1.96 5.15
N ASP A 112 -1.78 -3.18 5.38
CA ASP A 112 -2.48 -3.56 6.59
C ASP A 112 -1.66 -4.56 7.37
N ASP A 113 -1.43 -4.28 8.65
CA ASP A 113 -0.81 -5.25 9.54
C ASP A 113 -1.75 -6.43 9.72
N ILE A 114 -1.22 -7.63 9.66
CA ILE A 114 -1.99 -8.86 9.85
C ILE A 114 -1.31 -9.76 10.87
N CYS A 115 -2.09 -10.65 11.48
CA CYS A 115 -1.53 -11.71 12.31
C CYS A 115 -0.52 -12.53 11.49
N VAL A 116 0.61 -12.93 12.10
CA VAL A 116 1.63 -13.76 11.44
C VAL A 116 1.05 -15.08 10.91
N ASN A 117 0.06 -15.63 11.61
CA ASN A 117 -0.72 -16.82 11.22
C ASN A 117 -1.91 -16.51 10.29
N SER A 118 -2.03 -15.26 9.81
CA SER A 118 -3.08 -14.78 8.91
C SER A 118 -4.52 -14.92 9.43
N CYS A 119 -4.72 -14.97 10.75
CA CYS A 119 -6.04 -15.19 11.35
C CYS A 119 -7.01 -14.01 11.14
N HIS A 120 -6.49 -12.78 11.16
CA HIS A 120 -7.19 -11.54 10.84
C HIS A 120 -6.19 -10.40 10.59
N ALA A 121 -6.69 -9.28 10.06
CA ALA A 121 -5.98 -8.01 9.97
C ALA A 121 -6.22 -7.15 11.22
N PHE A 122 -5.28 -6.26 11.53
CA PHE A 122 -5.38 -5.26 12.58
C PHE A 122 -5.96 -3.97 11.99
N VAL A 123 -7.28 -3.96 11.80
CA VAL A 123 -8.06 -2.90 11.13
C VAL A 123 -9.37 -2.65 11.86
N GLY A 124 -10.04 -1.53 11.58
CA GLY A 124 -11.26 -1.13 12.28
C GLY A 124 -11.04 -1.10 13.80
N ASP A 125 -11.95 -1.72 14.55
CA ASP A 125 -11.89 -1.79 16.01
C ASP A 125 -10.69 -2.59 16.54
N TRP A 126 -9.96 -3.31 15.66
CA TRP A 126 -8.75 -4.04 16.00
C TRP A 126 -7.46 -3.29 15.62
N ALA A 127 -7.56 -2.04 15.15
CA ALA A 127 -6.42 -1.27 14.66
C ALA A 127 -5.35 -0.99 15.74
N ASP A 128 -5.74 -0.89 17.01
CA ASP A 128 -4.83 -0.59 18.13
C ASP A 128 -4.39 -1.83 18.91
N GLU A 129 -4.86 -3.01 18.51
CA GLU A 129 -4.52 -4.26 19.19
C GLU A 129 -3.04 -4.62 18.97
N SER A 130 -2.41 -5.07 20.06
CA SER A 130 -1.02 -5.52 20.06
C SER A 130 -0.87 -7.01 19.79
N GLN A 131 -1.96 -7.78 19.94
CA GLN A 131 -2.00 -9.25 19.83
C GLN A 131 -3.22 -9.72 19.06
N CYS A 132 -3.07 -10.84 18.37
CA CYS A 132 -4.15 -11.47 17.63
C CYS A 132 -5.24 -11.98 18.59
N LYS A 133 -6.48 -11.51 18.40
CA LYS A 133 -7.63 -11.95 19.22
C LYS A 133 -7.99 -13.43 19.04
N LYS A 134 -7.51 -14.08 17.98
CA LYS A 134 -7.78 -15.50 17.68
C LYS A 134 -6.71 -16.46 18.19
N CYS A 135 -5.43 -16.15 17.99
CA CYS A 135 -4.34 -17.08 18.33
C CYS A 135 -3.33 -16.51 19.35
N GLY A 136 -3.53 -15.28 19.84
CA GLY A 136 -2.65 -14.64 20.84
C GLY A 136 -1.27 -14.22 20.31
N ALA A 137 -0.96 -14.44 19.04
CA ALA A 137 0.33 -14.06 18.47
C ALA A 137 0.53 -12.55 18.48
N ASP A 138 1.73 -12.10 18.83
CA ASP A 138 2.09 -10.68 18.81
C ASP A 138 2.02 -10.11 17.40
N ARG A 139 1.48 -8.89 17.29
CA ARG A 139 1.50 -8.10 16.05
C ARG A 139 2.90 -7.65 15.68
N TRP A 140 3.75 -7.42 16.69
CA TRP A 140 5.03 -6.72 16.55
C TRP A 140 6.21 -7.67 16.72
N LEU A 141 7.28 -7.43 15.96
CA LEU A 141 8.62 -7.94 16.19
C LEU A 141 9.51 -6.76 16.59
N THR A 142 10.35 -6.96 17.62
CA THR A 142 11.36 -5.97 17.99
C THR A 142 12.67 -6.32 17.30
N THR A 143 13.15 -5.43 16.44
CA THR A 143 14.45 -5.58 15.77
C THR A 143 15.59 -5.52 16.78
N THR A 144 16.79 -5.97 16.38
CA THR A 144 18.01 -5.86 17.20
C THR A 144 18.35 -4.42 17.60
N ARG A 145 17.84 -3.42 16.87
CA ARG A 145 17.97 -1.99 17.16
C ARG A 145 16.82 -1.42 18.02
N GLY A 146 15.96 -2.27 18.59
CA GLY A 146 14.84 -1.86 19.45
C GLY A 146 13.62 -1.31 18.71
N LYS A 147 13.64 -1.18 17.38
CA LYS A 147 12.49 -0.73 16.60
C LYS A 147 11.44 -1.82 16.52
N ARG A 148 10.19 -1.49 16.86
CA ARG A 148 9.01 -2.35 16.64
C ARG A 148 8.58 -2.25 15.18
N ILE A 149 8.45 -3.41 14.53
CA ILE A 149 7.93 -3.55 13.17
C ILE A 149 6.80 -4.58 13.16
N PRO A 150 5.78 -4.44 12.32
CA PRO A 150 4.75 -5.46 12.22
C PRO A 150 5.37 -6.78 11.73
N GLN A 151 4.94 -7.91 12.29
CA GLN A 151 5.47 -9.22 11.91
C GLN A 151 5.09 -9.60 10.47
N LYS A 152 3.90 -9.18 10.03
CA LYS A 152 3.37 -9.46 8.70
C LYS A 152 2.44 -8.34 8.25
N GLN A 153 2.51 -7.98 6.98
CA GLN A 153 1.60 -7.02 6.35
C GLN A 153 0.98 -7.64 5.10
N MET A 154 -0.27 -7.30 4.84
CA MET A 154 -0.96 -7.56 3.58
C MET A 154 -0.96 -6.28 2.74
N THR A 155 -0.75 -6.45 1.44
CA THR A 155 -0.78 -5.36 0.47
C THR A 155 -2.10 -5.38 -0.28
N THR A 156 -2.83 -4.29 -0.23
CA THR A 156 -4.03 -4.05 -1.04
C THR A 156 -3.68 -3.03 -2.13
N ILE A 157 -3.88 -3.39 -3.39
CA ILE A 157 -3.77 -2.46 -4.52
C ILE A 157 -5.18 -1.91 -4.80
N PRO A 158 -5.44 -0.62 -4.54
CA PRO A 158 -6.77 -0.04 -4.73
C PRO A 158 -7.22 -0.16 -6.19
N LEU A 159 -8.47 -0.56 -6.40
CA LEU A 159 -9.05 -0.67 -7.73
C LEU A 159 -9.37 0.70 -8.35
N GLY A 160 -9.79 1.67 -7.52
CA GLY A 160 -10.22 2.99 -7.99
C GLY A 160 -9.22 3.68 -8.92
N PRO A 161 -7.92 3.83 -8.55
CA PRO A 161 -6.95 4.50 -9.42
C PRO A 161 -6.69 3.75 -10.73
N GLN A 162 -6.87 2.42 -10.75
CA GLN A 162 -6.73 1.63 -11.97
C GLN A 162 -7.91 1.88 -12.93
N LEU A 163 -9.13 2.01 -12.40
CA LEU A 163 -10.31 2.34 -13.20
C LEU A 163 -10.26 3.76 -13.76
N ALA A 164 -9.68 4.70 -13.02
CA ALA A 164 -9.51 6.09 -13.46
C ALA A 164 -8.54 6.24 -14.65
N ALA A 165 -7.72 5.21 -14.93
CA ALA A 165 -6.74 5.21 -16.02
C ALA A 165 -7.24 4.49 -17.29
N LEU A 166 -8.45 3.92 -17.28
CA LEU A 166 -9.12 3.31 -18.45
C LEU A 166 -9.94 4.35 -19.21
#